data_AF-A0AAW0KCF1-F1
#
_entry.id   AF-A0AAW0KCF1-F1
#
_cell.length_a   1.000
_cell.length_b   1.000
_cell.length_c   1.000
_cell.angle_alpha   90.00
_cell.angle_beta   90.00
_cell.angle_gamma   90.00
#
_symmetry.space_group_name_H-M   'P 1'
#
loop_
_entity.id
_entity.type
_entity.pdbx_description
1 polymer ?
#
loop_
_entity_poly.entity_id
_entity_poly.type
_entity_poly.pdbx_seq_one_letter_code
_entity_poly.pdbx_strand_id
1 'polypeptide(L)'
;TVYATFDYANVLPLSKFLLNSKGNLVQTYWDDSKEDWKVVGLAPKDECDVYGTCGAFGSCDSQRTPICSCIRGFEPKIIEECNRGNWTSGCIRRAPLQCQRVNNSDEEGKADGFLKLKMIKVPDFMERSYGSIDGCRKQCWKNNDCLAYAHDVGIGCMSWSRDLIDLRKLSIRGSDIYIRLAYSEFAKERHLKVIIRISMIIGAIAILSTAYYFWRWTAKIREFASERKNKSRESLLFDYLDDVKLHDLPIFSLEEVATATNNFHVANMLGRGGFGPVYKAWKLWNNNNIMAFVDPTIWDPCFQMEMFRCIHVGLLCVQELARDRPTISNIISMLSSDIVDLPFPKQPAFTERQIASNCKPTQQGQIRLPSCNVTLTTVYGR
;
A
#
# COMPACT_ATOMS: atom_id res chain seq x y z
N THR A 1 30.21 -5.11 -31.05
CA THR A 1 30.67 -5.06 -29.65
C THR A 1 29.93 -3.95 -28.93
N VAL A 2 29.26 -4.25 -27.82
CA VAL A 2 28.61 -3.25 -26.96
C VAL A 2 29.56 -3.00 -25.79
N TYR A 3 29.88 -1.74 -25.52
CA TYR A 3 30.72 -1.35 -24.38
C TYR A 3 29.93 -0.46 -23.44
N ALA A 4 30.19 -0.59 -22.14
CA ALA A 4 29.68 0.30 -21.11
C ALA A 4 30.87 1.09 -20.56
N THR A 5 30.75 2.41 -20.59
CA THR A 5 31.74 3.35 -20.02
C THR A 5 31.07 4.13 -18.90
N PHE A 6 31.80 4.31 -17.80
CA PHE A 6 31.33 5.06 -16.65
C PHE A 6 32.25 6.25 -16.45
N ASP A 7 31.66 7.41 -16.20
CA ASP A 7 32.37 8.64 -15.84
C ASP A 7 31.74 9.20 -14.56
N TYR A 8 32.57 9.77 -13.69
CA TYR A 8 32.16 10.28 -12.39
C TYR A 8 32.09 11.81 -12.47
N ALA A 9 30.90 12.37 -12.22
CA ALA A 9 30.63 13.81 -12.37
C ALA A 9 31.40 14.71 -11.39
N ASN A 10 31.92 14.13 -10.30
CA ASN A 10 32.78 14.80 -9.33
C ASN A 10 34.10 14.03 -9.24
N VAL A 11 35.13 14.66 -8.64
CA VAL A 11 36.35 14.00 -8.15
C VAL A 11 35.97 13.04 -7.01
N LEU A 12 35.27 11.97 -7.35
CA LEU A 12 35.02 10.84 -6.45
C LEU A 12 36.34 10.08 -6.30
N PRO A 13 36.55 9.41 -5.16
CA PRO A 13 37.73 8.59 -4.99
C PRO A 13 37.81 7.54 -6.10
N LEU A 14 39.03 7.25 -6.55
CA LEU A 14 39.32 6.24 -7.58
C LEU A 14 38.40 5.02 -7.43
N SER A 15 37.59 4.73 -8.44
CA SER A 15 36.71 3.54 -8.45
C SER A 15 37.04 2.65 -9.62
N LYS A 16 36.95 1.34 -9.42
CA LYS A 16 37.22 0.32 -10.43
C LYS A 16 36.28 -0.86 -10.29
N PHE A 17 36.03 -1.51 -11.41
CA PHE A 17 35.37 -2.81 -11.48
C PHE A 17 36.43 -3.87 -11.76
N LEU A 18 36.42 -4.95 -10.99
CA LEU A 18 37.34 -6.07 -11.15
C LEU A 18 36.55 -7.38 -11.12
N LEU A 19 36.94 -8.32 -11.98
CA LEU A 19 36.47 -9.69 -11.90
C LEU A 19 37.45 -10.46 -11.04
N ASN A 20 37.01 -10.98 -9.89
CA ASN A 20 37.87 -11.74 -9.01
C ASN A 20 38.04 -13.19 -9.49
N SER A 21 38.93 -13.96 -8.84
CA SER A 21 39.20 -15.37 -9.19
C SER A 21 38.01 -16.31 -9.01
N LYS A 22 36.96 -15.89 -8.31
CA LYS A 22 35.71 -16.64 -8.15
C LYS A 22 34.67 -16.30 -9.23
N GLY A 23 34.98 -15.38 -10.16
CA GLY A 23 34.05 -14.92 -11.20
C GLY A 23 33.04 -13.87 -10.74
N ASN A 24 33.23 -13.27 -9.56
CA ASN A 24 32.36 -12.20 -9.09
C ASN A 24 32.86 -10.85 -9.61
N LEU A 25 31.94 -10.04 -10.13
CA LEU A 25 32.21 -8.65 -10.46
C LEU A 25 32.16 -7.82 -9.18
N VAL A 26 33.29 -7.23 -8.82
CA VAL A 26 33.45 -6.41 -7.61
C VAL A 26 33.68 -4.98 -8.04
N GLN A 27 32.87 -4.07 -7.52
CA GLN A 27 33.11 -2.64 -7.60
C GLN A 27 33.78 -2.17 -6.30
N THR A 28 34.95 -1.56 -6.44
CA THR A 28 35.68 -0.97 -5.31
C THR A 28 35.85 0.53 -5.51
N TYR A 29 35.94 1.28 -4.41
CA TYR A 29 36.42 2.64 -4.39
C TYR A 29 37.57 2.78 -3.40
N TRP A 30 38.46 3.73 -3.63
CA TRP A 30 39.57 4.06 -2.74
C TRP A 30 39.08 4.92 -1.57
N ASP A 31 39.35 4.53 -0.32
CA ASP A 31 39.01 5.35 0.84
C ASP A 31 40.28 6.05 1.35
N ASP A 32 40.43 7.34 1.01
CA ASP A 32 41.59 8.15 1.39
C ASP A 32 41.80 8.22 2.92
N SER A 33 40.73 8.09 3.72
CA SER A 33 40.84 8.13 5.18
C SER A 33 41.44 6.87 5.79
N LYS A 34 41.33 5.75 5.07
CA LYS A 34 41.80 4.43 5.52
C LYS A 34 42.95 3.89 4.68
N GLU A 35 43.36 4.61 3.63
CA GLU A 35 44.34 4.20 2.63
C GLU A 35 44.08 2.78 2.10
N ASP A 36 42.79 2.46 1.86
CA ASP A 36 42.36 1.10 1.55
C ASP A 36 41.22 1.06 0.51
N TRP A 37 41.11 -0.04 -0.24
CA TRP A 37 40.03 -0.26 -1.19
C TRP A 37 38.80 -0.80 -0.48
N LYS A 38 37.68 -0.07 -0.55
CA LYS A 38 36.39 -0.50 -0.02
C LYS A 38 35.48 -1.03 -1.12
N VAL A 39 34.85 -2.16 -0.84
CA VAL A 39 33.87 -2.78 -1.74
C VAL A 39 32.54 -2.04 -1.60
N VAL A 40 32.03 -1.53 -2.73
CA VAL A 40 30.72 -0.86 -2.82
C VAL A 40 29.69 -1.67 -3.58
N GLY A 41 30.14 -2.56 -4.47
CA GLY A 41 29.26 -3.40 -5.27
C GLY A 41 29.84 -4.80 -5.42
N LEU A 42 28.94 -5.79 -5.39
CA LEU A 42 29.26 -7.18 -5.64
C LEU A 42 28.14 -7.77 -6.49
N ALA A 43 28.49 -8.42 -7.60
CA ALA A 43 27.58 -9.19 -8.42
C ALA A 43 28.16 -10.60 -8.68
N PRO A 44 27.39 -11.67 -8.46
CA PRO A 44 26.02 -11.69 -7.90
C PRO A 44 25.99 -11.27 -6.42
N LYS A 45 24.94 -10.56 -5.99
CA LYS A 45 24.76 -10.11 -4.59
C LYS A 45 24.06 -11.17 -3.73
N ASP A 46 23.12 -11.89 -4.33
CA ASP A 46 22.36 -12.96 -3.68
C ASP A 46 22.03 -14.07 -4.71
N GLU A 47 21.39 -15.15 -4.25
CA GLU A 47 21.06 -16.31 -5.10
C GLU A 47 20.14 -15.98 -6.28
N CYS A 48 19.34 -14.90 -6.19
CA CYS A 48 18.48 -14.47 -7.29
C CYS A 48 19.24 -13.71 -8.40
N ASP A 49 20.50 -13.30 -8.16
CA ASP A 49 21.37 -12.75 -9.21
C ASP A 49 22.06 -13.83 -10.03
N VAL A 50 22.07 -15.07 -9.54
CA VAL A 50 22.57 -16.22 -10.31
C VAL A 50 21.60 -16.51 -11.44
N TYR A 51 22.13 -16.61 -12.65
CA TYR A 51 21.32 -16.80 -13.85
C TYR A 51 20.52 -18.10 -13.77
N GLY A 52 19.21 -17.99 -14.02
CA GLY A 52 18.33 -19.16 -14.15
C GLY A 52 17.99 -19.89 -12.84
N THR A 53 18.23 -19.29 -11.67
CA THR A 53 17.97 -19.91 -10.35
C THR A 53 16.57 -20.54 -10.21
N CYS A 54 15.53 -19.90 -10.77
CA CYS A 54 14.15 -20.41 -10.68
C CYS A 54 13.63 -21.12 -11.93
N GLY A 55 14.50 -21.40 -12.91
CA GLY A 55 14.13 -22.06 -14.17
C GLY A 55 13.18 -21.25 -15.06
N ALA A 56 12.68 -21.90 -16.11
CA ALA A 56 11.76 -21.29 -17.07
C ALA A 56 10.40 -20.97 -16.44
N PHE A 57 9.88 -19.76 -16.69
CA PHE A 57 8.61 -19.24 -16.18
C PHE A 57 8.49 -19.23 -14.64
N GLY A 58 9.61 -19.40 -13.92
CA GLY A 58 9.75 -19.16 -12.49
C GLY A 58 10.23 -17.74 -12.21
N SER A 59 9.84 -17.17 -11.07
CA SER A 59 10.25 -15.85 -10.61
C SER A 59 10.99 -15.94 -9.28
N CYS A 60 12.12 -15.25 -9.17
CA CYS A 60 12.91 -15.15 -7.95
C CYS A 60 12.53 -13.92 -7.12
N ASP A 61 12.30 -14.07 -5.82
CA ASP A 61 12.07 -13.01 -4.83
C ASP A 61 12.91 -13.30 -3.59
N SER A 62 14.03 -12.59 -3.43
CA SER A 62 14.96 -12.82 -2.31
C SER A 62 14.38 -12.44 -0.93
N GLN A 63 13.19 -11.84 -0.90
CA GLN A 63 12.48 -11.52 0.35
C GLN A 63 11.49 -12.60 0.77
N ARG A 64 11.33 -13.69 -0.01
CA ARG A 64 10.37 -14.75 0.26
C ARG A 64 11.04 -16.09 0.52
N THR A 65 10.33 -16.96 1.24
CA THR A 65 10.69 -18.36 1.44
C THR A 65 9.54 -19.26 0.97
N PRO A 66 9.74 -20.12 -0.04
CA PRO A 66 10.94 -20.25 -0.88
C PRO A 66 11.19 -19.02 -1.78
N ILE A 67 12.45 -18.79 -2.19
CA ILE A 67 12.82 -17.65 -3.04
C ILE A 67 12.24 -17.76 -4.46
N CYS A 68 11.97 -18.98 -4.92
CA CYS A 68 11.41 -19.25 -6.24
C CYS A 68 9.92 -19.55 -6.15
N SER A 69 9.18 -19.06 -7.14
CA SER A 69 7.76 -19.38 -7.32
C SER A 69 7.36 -19.31 -8.79
N CYS A 70 6.43 -20.17 -9.21
CA CYS A 70 5.87 -20.08 -10.56
C CYS A 70 5.05 -18.80 -10.72
N ILE A 71 5.14 -18.19 -11.90
CA ILE A 71 4.31 -17.04 -12.26
C ILE A 71 2.83 -17.46 -12.26
N ARG A 72 1.93 -16.54 -11.88
CA ARG A 72 0.48 -16.80 -11.92
C ARG A 72 0.06 -17.25 -13.33
N GLY A 73 -0.66 -18.37 -13.42
CA GLY A 73 -1.03 -19.04 -14.67
C GLY A 73 -0.11 -20.21 -15.05
N PHE A 74 0.92 -20.45 -14.24
CA PHE A 74 1.86 -21.56 -14.39
C PHE A 74 1.89 -22.43 -13.12
N GLU A 75 2.38 -23.65 -13.27
CA GLU A 75 2.58 -24.62 -12.20
C GLU A 75 3.92 -25.33 -12.35
N PRO A 76 4.49 -25.88 -11.26
CA PRO A 76 5.78 -26.58 -11.34
C PRO A 76 5.69 -27.74 -12.32
N LYS A 77 6.69 -27.87 -13.20
CA LYS A 77 6.75 -28.99 -14.14
C LYS A 77 6.92 -30.33 -13.42
N ILE A 78 7.72 -30.33 -12.34
CA ILE A 78 7.96 -31.48 -11.46
C ILE A 78 7.83 -30.99 -10.02
N ILE A 79 6.79 -31.43 -9.33
CA ILE A 79 6.42 -30.91 -8.00
C ILE A 79 7.42 -31.38 -6.93
N GLU A 80 7.88 -32.63 -7.01
CA GLU A 80 8.82 -33.21 -6.04
C GLU A 80 10.19 -32.52 -6.07
N GLU A 81 10.63 -32.09 -7.25
CA GLU A 81 11.90 -31.36 -7.44
C GLU A 81 11.82 -29.99 -6.76
N CYS A 82 10.75 -29.25 -7.04
CA CYS A 82 10.43 -27.94 -6.47
C CYS A 82 10.34 -27.99 -4.93
N ASN A 83 9.67 -29.01 -4.38
CA ASN A 83 9.54 -29.18 -2.93
C ASN A 83 10.88 -29.42 -2.23
N ARG A 84 11.90 -29.89 -2.96
CA ARG A 84 13.28 -30.05 -2.46
C ARG A 84 14.14 -28.81 -2.70
N GLY A 85 13.56 -27.72 -3.21
CA GLY A 85 14.28 -26.48 -3.53
C GLY A 85 14.99 -26.50 -4.88
N ASN A 86 14.81 -27.53 -5.71
CA ASN A 86 15.36 -27.58 -7.06
C ASN A 86 14.30 -27.09 -8.07
N TRP A 87 14.66 -26.08 -8.87
CA TRP A 87 13.76 -25.43 -9.82
C TRP A 87 14.24 -25.56 -11.27
N THR A 88 15.20 -26.45 -11.55
CA THR A 88 15.79 -26.61 -12.89
C THR A 88 14.76 -26.96 -13.97
N SER A 89 13.75 -27.76 -13.63
CA SER A 89 12.66 -28.10 -14.53
C SER A 89 11.69 -26.94 -14.84
N GLY A 90 11.73 -25.86 -14.04
CA GLY A 90 10.88 -24.68 -14.22
C GLY A 90 9.39 -24.94 -14.06
N CYS A 91 8.60 -24.09 -14.71
CA CYS A 91 7.15 -24.08 -14.63
C CYS A 91 6.52 -24.24 -16.02
N ILE A 92 5.34 -24.87 -16.07
CA ILE A 92 4.53 -25.06 -17.27
C ILE A 92 3.20 -24.32 -17.16
N ARG A 93 2.60 -23.98 -18.29
CA ARG A 93 1.29 -23.30 -18.33
C ARG A 93 0.21 -24.25 -17.82
N ARG A 94 -0.69 -23.73 -16.98
CA ARG A 94 -1.88 -24.48 -16.52
C ARG A 94 -2.94 -24.63 -17.62
N ALA A 95 -3.01 -23.67 -18.53
CA ALA A 95 -3.98 -23.63 -19.60
C ALA A 95 -3.33 -23.25 -20.94
N PRO A 96 -3.77 -23.88 -22.05
CA PRO A 96 -3.24 -23.60 -23.38
C PRO A 96 -3.68 -22.21 -23.89
N LEU A 97 -2.80 -21.58 -24.66
CA LEU A 97 -3.09 -20.32 -25.34
C LEU A 97 -4.15 -20.52 -26.43
N GLN A 98 -4.78 -19.43 -26.86
CA GLN A 98 -5.84 -19.46 -27.86
C GLN A 98 -5.45 -20.23 -29.13
N CYS A 99 -4.24 -20.02 -29.66
CA CYS A 99 -3.74 -20.69 -30.87
C CYS A 99 -3.48 -22.20 -30.70
N GLN A 100 -3.44 -22.69 -29.46
CA GLN A 100 -3.19 -24.09 -29.11
C GLN A 100 -4.48 -24.85 -28.76
N ARG A 101 -5.62 -24.16 -28.67
CA ARG A 101 -6.91 -24.78 -28.37
C ARG A 101 -7.45 -25.45 -29.62
N VAL A 102 -7.89 -26.70 -29.48
CA VAL A 102 -8.63 -27.42 -30.53
C VAL A 102 -10.05 -26.85 -30.60
N ASN A 103 -10.60 -26.68 -31.81
CA ASN A 103 -11.89 -26.05 -32.13
C ASN A 103 -13.15 -26.70 -31.49
N ASN A 104 -12.99 -27.65 -30.56
CA ASN A 104 -14.08 -28.42 -29.97
C ASN A 104 -14.39 -28.01 -28.50
N SER A 105 -13.94 -26.84 -28.05
CA SER A 105 -14.13 -26.38 -26.66
C SER A 105 -15.09 -25.20 -26.57
N ASP A 106 -15.91 -25.12 -25.51
CA ASP A 106 -16.80 -23.98 -25.17
C ASP A 106 -16.08 -22.63 -24.97
N GLU A 107 -14.75 -22.59 -25.14
CA GLU A 107 -13.92 -21.38 -25.13
C GLU A 107 -13.47 -20.94 -26.53
N GLU A 108 -14.07 -21.49 -27.59
CA GLU A 108 -13.81 -21.12 -28.97
C GLU A 108 -13.95 -19.59 -29.17
N GLY A 109 -12.90 -18.97 -29.72
CA GLY A 109 -12.87 -17.53 -30.00
C GLY A 109 -12.55 -16.59 -28.82
N LYS A 110 -12.34 -17.09 -27.59
CA LYS A 110 -11.94 -16.20 -26.48
C LYS A 110 -10.45 -15.84 -26.53
N ALA A 111 -10.17 -14.54 -26.61
CA ALA A 111 -8.82 -14.02 -26.76
C ALA A 111 -7.96 -14.17 -25.50
N ASP A 112 -6.68 -14.49 -25.68
CA ASP A 112 -5.67 -14.47 -24.63
C ASP A 112 -5.57 -13.10 -23.94
N GLY A 113 -5.15 -13.11 -22.68
CA GLY A 113 -4.88 -11.90 -21.90
C GLY A 113 -3.41 -11.73 -21.56
N PHE A 114 -3.07 -10.58 -20.97
CA PHE A 114 -1.71 -10.30 -20.49
C PHE A 114 -1.73 -10.01 -18.99
N LEU A 115 -0.92 -10.75 -18.24
CA LEU A 115 -0.65 -10.53 -16.82
C LEU A 115 0.49 -9.53 -16.69
N LYS A 116 0.20 -8.40 -16.03
CA LYS A 116 1.23 -7.41 -15.69
C LYS A 116 1.96 -7.79 -14.41
N LEU A 117 3.27 -7.99 -14.49
CA LEU A 117 4.18 -8.06 -13.35
C LEU A 117 4.95 -6.74 -13.24
N LYS A 118 5.03 -6.19 -12.03
CA LYS A 118 5.68 -4.90 -11.76
C LYS A 118 7.05 -5.08 -11.15
N MET A 119 7.95 -4.15 -11.43
CA MET A 119 9.29 -4.09 -10.83
C MET A 119 10.06 -5.41 -11.01
N ILE A 120 10.16 -5.88 -12.25
CA ILE A 120 10.81 -7.13 -12.62
C ILE A 120 12.13 -6.84 -13.36
N LYS A 121 13.17 -7.60 -13.06
CA LYS A 121 14.31 -7.82 -13.95
C LYS A 121 13.80 -8.64 -15.13
N VAL A 122 13.74 -8.02 -16.30
CA VAL A 122 13.21 -8.67 -17.51
C VAL A 122 14.13 -9.82 -17.97
N PRO A 123 13.57 -10.85 -18.64
CA PRO A 123 14.34 -11.99 -19.14
C PRO A 123 15.37 -11.60 -20.20
N ASP A 124 16.31 -12.52 -20.44
CA ASP A 124 17.24 -12.44 -21.55
C ASP A 124 16.58 -12.73 -22.92
N PHE A 125 17.36 -12.62 -23.99
CA PHE A 125 16.94 -12.91 -25.38
C PHE A 125 15.68 -12.15 -25.86
N MET A 126 15.56 -10.89 -25.44
CA MET A 126 14.51 -9.99 -25.90
C MET A 126 14.71 -9.54 -27.36
N GLU A 127 13.62 -9.58 -28.13
CA GLU A 127 13.53 -8.97 -29.45
C GLU A 127 13.06 -7.52 -29.31
N ARG A 128 13.86 -6.59 -29.84
CA ARG A 128 13.54 -5.15 -29.78
C ARG A 128 12.77 -4.70 -31.01
N SER A 129 11.74 -3.88 -30.78
CA SER A 129 11.04 -3.16 -31.83
C SER A 129 10.75 -1.71 -31.39
N TYR A 130 10.39 -0.87 -32.36
CA TYR A 130 9.96 0.49 -32.10
C TYR A 130 8.43 0.54 -32.04
N GLY A 131 7.91 1.27 -31.06
CA GLY A 131 6.47 1.47 -30.93
C GLY A 131 6.08 1.96 -29.55
N SER A 132 4.87 2.49 -29.43
CA SER A 132 4.28 2.81 -28.12
C SER A 132 3.98 1.53 -27.35
N ILE A 133 3.75 1.65 -26.03
CA ILE A 133 3.33 0.52 -25.20
C ILE A 133 2.08 -0.21 -25.75
N ASP A 134 1.12 0.51 -26.32
CA ASP A 134 -0.07 -0.08 -26.94
C ASP A 134 0.26 -0.75 -28.29
N GLY A 135 1.19 -0.16 -29.05
CA GLY A 135 1.75 -0.79 -30.24
C GLY A 135 2.44 -2.11 -29.93
N CYS A 136 3.27 -2.13 -28.88
CA CYS A 136 3.98 -3.31 -28.38
C CYS A 136 3.01 -4.44 -28.00
N ARG A 137 1.94 -4.08 -27.29
CA ARG A 137 0.84 -5.00 -26.95
C ARG A 137 0.17 -5.58 -28.19
N LYS A 138 -0.19 -4.73 -29.16
CA LYS A 138 -0.85 -5.17 -30.40
C LYS A 138 0.06 -6.07 -31.24
N GLN A 139 1.36 -5.78 -31.31
CA GLN A 139 2.34 -6.59 -32.00
C GLN A 139 2.46 -7.99 -31.38
N CYS A 140 2.62 -8.04 -30.06
CA CYS A 140 2.69 -9.32 -29.34
C CYS A 140 1.37 -10.10 -29.45
N TRP A 141 0.21 -9.42 -29.43
CA TRP A 141 -1.08 -10.09 -29.56
C TRP A 141 -1.28 -10.74 -30.93
N LYS A 142 -0.85 -10.06 -32.01
CA LYS A 142 -0.94 -10.59 -33.38
C LYS A 142 0.03 -11.73 -33.65
N ASN A 143 1.18 -11.76 -32.96
CA ASN A 143 2.16 -12.83 -33.10
C ASN A 143 1.79 -14.00 -32.17
N ASN A 144 1.47 -15.17 -32.73
CA ASN A 144 1.11 -16.36 -31.94
C ASN A 144 2.26 -16.90 -31.10
N ASP A 145 3.51 -16.64 -31.50
CA ASP A 145 4.70 -17.10 -30.78
C ASP A 145 5.08 -16.16 -29.63
N CYS A 146 4.51 -14.95 -29.57
CA CYS A 146 4.84 -14.00 -28.53
C CYS A 146 4.27 -14.44 -27.16
N LEU A 147 5.17 -14.61 -26.20
CA LEU A 147 4.89 -15.06 -24.84
C LEU A 147 4.85 -13.92 -23.82
N ALA A 148 5.61 -12.84 -24.05
CA ALA A 148 5.60 -11.66 -23.21
C ALA A 148 6.06 -10.41 -23.96
N TYR A 149 5.72 -9.24 -23.42
CA TYR A 149 6.28 -7.97 -23.86
C TYR A 149 6.53 -7.03 -22.69
N ALA A 150 7.43 -6.07 -22.88
CA ALA A 150 7.72 -4.99 -21.96
C ALA A 150 7.99 -3.72 -22.78
N HIS A 151 7.88 -2.56 -22.14
CA HIS A 151 8.19 -1.30 -22.78
C HIS A 151 8.97 -0.42 -21.81
N ASP A 152 10.12 0.05 -22.25
CA ASP A 152 10.92 1.02 -21.53
C ASP A 152 11.05 2.30 -22.35
N VAL A 153 11.10 3.46 -21.70
CA VAL A 153 11.14 4.76 -22.37
C VAL A 153 12.43 4.98 -23.15
N GLY A 154 13.56 4.42 -22.69
CA GLY A 154 14.85 4.53 -23.36
C GLY A 154 15.12 3.40 -24.36
N ILE A 155 14.64 2.18 -24.08
CA ILE A 155 14.92 1.00 -24.91
C ILE A 155 13.85 0.77 -26.00
N GLY A 156 12.60 1.17 -25.75
CA GLY A 156 11.46 0.90 -26.62
C GLY A 156 10.74 -0.41 -26.28
N CYS A 157 10.11 -1.02 -27.28
CA CYS A 157 9.36 -2.27 -27.12
C CYS A 157 10.31 -3.47 -27.08
N MET A 158 10.04 -4.38 -26.15
CA MET A 158 10.76 -5.62 -25.93
C MET A 158 9.74 -6.75 -25.97
N SER A 159 10.02 -7.81 -26.73
CA SER A 159 9.14 -8.98 -26.82
C SER A 159 9.92 -10.28 -26.73
N TRP A 160 9.24 -11.33 -26.26
CA TRP A 160 9.84 -12.65 -26.08
C TRP A 160 9.00 -13.70 -26.78
N SER A 161 9.68 -14.52 -27.59
CA SER A 161 9.12 -15.66 -28.32
C SER A 161 9.54 -17.02 -27.73
N ARG A 162 10.43 -16.99 -26.73
CA ARG A 162 11.03 -18.16 -26.07
C ARG A 162 10.72 -18.16 -24.58
N ASP A 163 11.02 -19.29 -23.94
CA ASP A 163 10.88 -19.47 -22.51
C ASP A 163 11.50 -18.31 -21.72
N LEU A 164 10.74 -17.79 -20.76
CA LEU A 164 11.16 -16.65 -19.95
C LEU A 164 12.03 -17.18 -18.80
N ILE A 165 13.33 -16.89 -18.84
CA ILE A 165 14.29 -17.33 -17.84
C ILE A 165 14.88 -16.10 -17.14
N ASP A 166 15.40 -16.28 -15.92
CA ASP A 166 16.08 -15.21 -15.17
C ASP A 166 15.18 -14.03 -14.77
N LEU A 167 13.89 -14.33 -14.53
CA LEU A 167 12.93 -13.39 -13.97
C LEU A 167 13.18 -13.21 -12.48
N ARG A 168 13.39 -11.96 -12.07
CA ARG A 168 13.57 -11.59 -10.66
C ARG A 168 12.70 -10.40 -10.30
N LYS A 169 12.12 -10.43 -9.11
CA LYS A 169 11.45 -9.29 -8.51
C LYS A 169 12.46 -8.35 -7.86
N LEU A 170 12.32 -7.07 -8.16
CA LEU A 170 13.16 -6.00 -7.65
C LEU A 170 12.33 -5.09 -6.75
N SER A 171 12.95 -4.60 -5.68
CA SER A 171 12.36 -3.59 -4.81
C SER A 171 12.51 -2.17 -5.38
N ILE A 172 13.55 -1.95 -6.20
CA ILE A 172 13.92 -0.64 -6.75
C ILE A 172 14.35 -0.84 -8.21
N ARG A 173 13.95 0.08 -9.12
CA ARG A 173 14.41 0.16 -10.52
C ARG A 173 14.10 -1.05 -11.42
N GLY A 174 13.08 -1.85 -11.11
CA GLY A 174 12.59 -2.88 -12.03
C GLY A 174 11.71 -2.32 -13.15
N SER A 175 11.51 -3.10 -14.20
CA SER A 175 10.61 -2.77 -15.32
C SER A 175 9.30 -3.56 -15.22
N ASP A 176 8.25 -3.04 -15.83
CA ASP A 176 6.98 -3.76 -15.93
C ASP A 176 7.00 -4.70 -17.15
N ILE A 177 6.67 -5.97 -16.94
CA ILE A 177 6.55 -6.99 -18.00
C ILE A 177 5.12 -7.54 -18.05
N TYR A 178 4.66 -7.84 -19.26
CA TYR A 178 3.32 -8.31 -19.56
C TYR A 178 3.40 -9.72 -20.17
N ILE A 179 2.98 -10.73 -19.41
CA ILE A 179 3.08 -12.14 -19.79
C ILE A 179 1.75 -12.62 -20.35
N ARG A 180 1.77 -13.20 -21.55
CA ARG A 180 0.58 -13.74 -22.22
C ARG A 180 0.07 -14.97 -21.48
N LEU A 181 -1.22 -15.01 -21.17
CA LEU A 181 -1.91 -16.11 -20.51
C LEU A 181 -3.25 -16.39 -21.20
N ALA A 182 -3.71 -17.64 -21.05
CA ALA A 182 -5.02 -18.08 -21.54
C ALA A 182 -6.17 -17.26 -20.92
N TYR A 183 -7.28 -17.12 -21.66
CA TYR A 183 -8.47 -16.42 -21.18
C TYR A 183 -9.00 -16.96 -19.83
N SER A 184 -8.98 -18.29 -19.68
CA SER A 184 -9.48 -19.01 -18.50
C SER A 184 -8.79 -18.60 -17.19
N GLU A 185 -7.52 -18.19 -17.26
CA GLU A 185 -6.73 -17.67 -16.12
C GLU A 185 -7.26 -16.32 -15.58
N PHE A 186 -8.14 -15.66 -16.33
CA PHE A 186 -8.80 -14.41 -15.93
C PHE A 186 -10.31 -14.59 -15.68
N ALA A 187 -10.91 -15.69 -16.14
CA ALA A 187 -12.34 -15.95 -15.99
C ALA A 187 -12.73 -16.10 -14.51
N LYS A 188 -11.98 -16.90 -13.74
CA LYS A 188 -12.26 -17.14 -12.31
C LYS A 188 -12.28 -15.84 -11.49
N GLU A 189 -11.30 -14.96 -11.70
CA GLU A 189 -11.26 -13.65 -11.02
C GLU A 189 -12.43 -12.74 -11.42
N ARG A 190 -12.83 -12.74 -12.70
CA ARG A 190 -13.98 -11.95 -13.16
C ARG A 190 -15.26 -12.41 -12.49
N HIS A 191 -15.52 -13.72 -12.44
CA HIS A 191 -16.70 -14.26 -11.77
C HIS A 191 -16.72 -13.89 -10.29
N LEU A 192 -15.60 -14.02 -9.56
CA LEU A 192 -15.52 -13.63 -8.16
C LEU A 192 -15.78 -12.11 -7.96
N LYS A 193 -15.16 -11.25 -8.78
CA LYS A 193 -15.37 -9.79 -8.74
C LYS A 193 -16.79 -9.39 -9.14
N VAL A 194 -17.48 -10.17 -9.97
CA VAL A 194 -18.90 -9.97 -10.31
C VAL A 194 -19.79 -10.38 -9.14
N ILE A 195 -19.52 -11.54 -8.53
CA ILE A 195 -20.26 -12.01 -7.34
C ILE A 195 -20.16 -11.00 -6.20
N ILE A 196 -18.95 -10.49 -5.89
CA ILE A 196 -18.75 -9.49 -4.83
C ILE A 196 -19.51 -8.18 -5.12
N ARG A 197 -19.55 -7.74 -6.39
CA ARG A 197 -20.33 -6.55 -6.78
C ARG A 197 -21.82 -6.77 -6.60
N ILE A 198 -22.35 -7.93 -6.99
CA ILE A 198 -23.76 -8.28 -6.82
C ILE A 198 -24.12 -8.40 -5.33
N SER A 199 -23.29 -9.05 -4.51
CA SER A 199 -23.55 -9.20 -3.08
C SER A 199 -23.57 -7.86 -2.34
N MET A 200 -22.69 -6.92 -2.73
CA MET A 200 -22.68 -5.57 -2.15
C MET A 200 -23.97 -4.80 -2.48
N ILE A 201 -24.48 -4.92 -3.71
CA ILE A 201 -25.73 -4.28 -4.13
C ILE A 201 -26.93 -4.86 -3.37
N ILE A 202 -27.01 -6.20 -3.24
CA ILE A 202 -28.09 -6.86 -2.51
C ILE A 202 -28.08 -6.47 -1.03
N GLY A 203 -26.89 -6.42 -0.40
CA GLY A 203 -26.73 -5.99 0.98
C GLY A 203 -27.23 -4.56 1.22
N ALA A 204 -26.90 -3.62 0.31
CA ALA A 204 -27.37 -2.25 0.41
C ALA A 204 -28.91 -2.13 0.31
N ILE A 205 -29.53 -2.87 -0.61
CA ILE A 205 -31.00 -2.89 -0.76
C ILE A 205 -31.66 -3.46 0.49
N ALA A 206 -31.12 -4.55 1.05
CA ALA A 206 -31.63 -5.15 2.27
C ALA A 206 -31.59 -4.16 3.45
N ILE A 207 -30.48 -3.44 3.63
CA ILE A 207 -30.33 -2.43 4.70
C ILE A 207 -31.33 -1.28 4.54
N LEU A 208 -31.52 -0.78 3.31
CA LEU A 208 -32.51 0.27 3.04
C LEU A 208 -33.94 -0.21 3.32
N SER A 209 -34.23 -1.46 2.98
CA SER A 209 -35.54 -2.07 3.24
C SER A 209 -35.81 -2.23 4.74
N THR A 210 -34.85 -2.71 5.52
CA THR A 210 -35.02 -2.92 6.97
C THR A 210 -35.14 -1.59 7.70
N ALA A 211 -34.36 -0.58 7.31
CA ALA A 211 -34.50 0.78 7.80
C ALA A 211 -35.89 1.36 7.49
N TYR A 212 -36.42 1.14 6.28
CA TYR A 212 -37.77 1.55 5.91
C TYR A 212 -38.85 0.86 6.75
N TYR A 213 -38.77 -0.47 6.94
CA TYR A 213 -39.72 -1.20 7.78
C TYR A 213 -39.67 -0.75 9.24
N PHE A 214 -38.46 -0.52 9.78
CA PHE A 214 -38.27 -0.02 11.14
C PHE A 214 -38.84 1.40 11.31
N TRP A 215 -38.61 2.28 10.33
CA TRP A 215 -39.18 3.62 10.32
C TRP A 215 -40.72 3.58 10.24
N ARG A 216 -41.29 2.71 9.41
CA ARG A 216 -42.74 2.53 9.29
C ARG A 216 -43.36 1.92 10.57
N TRP A 217 -42.67 0.99 11.22
CA TRP A 217 -43.11 0.39 12.48
C TRP A 217 -43.11 1.40 13.62
N THR A 218 -42.05 2.20 13.74
CA THR A 218 -41.98 3.28 14.74
C THR A 218 -43.03 4.38 14.50
N ALA A 219 -43.36 4.70 13.24
CA ALA A 219 -44.47 5.60 12.91
C ALA A 219 -45.83 5.03 13.33
N LYS A 220 -46.10 3.74 13.07
CA LYS A 220 -47.35 3.08 13.46
C LYS A 220 -47.53 2.96 14.98
N ILE A 221 -46.44 2.75 15.74
CA ILE A 221 -46.48 2.76 17.21
C ILE A 221 -46.83 4.17 17.74
N ARG A 222 -46.38 5.24 17.08
CA ARG A 222 -46.73 6.62 17.46
C ARG A 222 -48.23 6.91 17.30
N GLU A 223 -48.89 6.31 16.32
CA GLU A 223 -50.36 6.41 16.15
C GLU A 223 -51.11 5.68 17.29
N PHE A 224 -50.72 4.45 17.66
CA PHE A 224 -51.34 3.74 18.80
C PHE A 224 -51.05 4.40 20.16
N ALA A 225 -49.90 5.06 20.31
CA ALA A 225 -49.57 5.83 21.51
C ALA A 225 -50.43 7.12 21.63
N SER A 226 -50.89 7.68 20.50
CA SER A 226 -51.81 8.83 20.47
C SER A 226 -53.20 8.46 21.00
N GLU A 227 -53.71 7.27 20.67
CA GLU A 227 -55.03 6.80 21.15
C GLU A 227 -55.06 6.46 22.65
N ARG A 228 -53.97 5.93 23.24
CA ARG A 228 -53.89 5.69 24.71
C ARG A 228 -53.75 6.97 25.55
N LYS A 229 -53.18 8.05 24.99
CA LYS A 229 -52.92 9.30 25.72
C LYS A 229 -54.19 10.08 26.06
N ASN A 230 -55.27 9.91 25.29
CA ASN A 230 -56.55 10.58 25.57
C ASN A 230 -57.36 9.91 26.69
N LYS A 231 -57.12 8.62 26.99
CA LYS A 231 -57.86 7.89 28.03
C LYS A 231 -57.19 7.91 29.42
N SER A 232 -55.89 8.22 29.48
CA SER A 232 -55.09 8.16 30.72
C SER A 232 -54.82 9.54 31.36
N ARG A 233 -55.12 10.66 30.68
CA ARG A 233 -54.81 12.01 31.16
C ARG A 233 -55.69 12.50 32.31
N GLU A 234 -56.85 11.89 32.53
CA GLU A 234 -57.81 12.33 33.55
C GLU A 234 -57.63 11.58 34.89
N SER A 235 -57.12 10.34 34.86
CA SER A 235 -57.01 9.47 36.05
C SER A 235 -55.67 9.52 36.77
N LEU A 236 -54.59 9.99 36.12
CA LEU A 236 -53.20 9.86 36.62
C LEU A 236 -52.67 11.14 37.32
N LEU A 237 -53.47 12.22 37.37
CA LEU A 237 -53.07 13.49 37.98
C LEU A 237 -53.19 13.48 39.51
N PHE A 238 -54.05 12.64 40.09
CA PHE A 238 -54.37 12.67 41.53
C PHE A 238 -53.49 11.73 42.37
N ASP A 239 -52.82 10.74 41.75
CA ASP A 239 -52.21 9.60 42.48
C ASP A 239 -50.66 9.65 42.54
N TYR A 240 -50.02 10.57 41.80
CA TYR A 240 -48.55 10.62 41.66
C TYR A 240 -47.87 11.77 42.45
N LEU A 241 -48.57 12.40 43.39
CA LEU A 241 -47.95 13.38 44.29
C LEU A 241 -47.42 12.78 45.59
N ASP A 242 -47.69 11.50 45.87
CA ASP A 242 -47.50 11.01 47.24
C ASP A 242 -46.27 10.14 47.48
N ASP A 243 -45.62 9.54 46.48
CA ASP A 243 -44.48 8.70 46.89
C ASP A 243 -43.38 8.41 45.86
N VAL A 244 -42.17 8.46 46.40
CA VAL A 244 -40.88 7.94 45.91
C VAL A 244 -40.04 8.81 44.97
N LYS A 245 -39.12 9.54 45.64
CA LYS A 245 -37.90 10.19 45.13
C LYS A 245 -36.90 9.18 44.57
N LEU A 246 -36.41 9.43 43.36
CA LEU A 246 -35.14 8.89 42.86
C LEU A 246 -34.21 10.08 42.60
N HIS A 247 -33.22 10.27 43.47
CA HIS A 247 -32.24 11.35 43.37
C HIS A 247 -31.35 11.21 42.12
N ASP A 248 -31.48 12.22 41.27
CA ASP A 248 -30.42 13.03 40.66
C ASP A 248 -29.52 12.41 39.57
N LEU A 249 -30.07 12.34 38.35
CA LEU A 249 -29.31 12.76 37.16
C LEU A 249 -29.66 14.23 36.90
N PRO A 250 -28.71 15.18 37.01
CA PRO A 250 -29.03 16.59 36.83
C PRO A 250 -29.42 16.83 35.37
N ILE A 251 -30.69 17.17 35.17
CA ILE A 251 -31.22 17.62 33.89
C ILE A 251 -30.92 19.11 33.84
N PHE A 252 -29.88 19.49 33.12
CA PHE A 252 -29.57 20.90 32.90
C PHE A 252 -30.52 21.47 31.86
N SER A 253 -31.18 22.56 32.21
CA SER A 253 -31.96 23.38 31.30
C SER A 253 -31.05 24.01 30.22
N LEU A 254 -31.64 24.34 29.07
CA LEU A 254 -30.92 25.03 28.00
C LEU A 254 -30.30 26.35 28.50
N GLU A 255 -30.97 27.01 29.44
CA GLU A 255 -30.52 28.26 30.06
C GLU A 255 -29.29 28.06 30.95
N GLU A 256 -29.24 26.96 31.72
CA GLU A 256 -28.05 26.60 32.49
C GLU A 256 -26.87 26.25 31.58
N VAL A 257 -27.11 25.49 30.51
CA VAL A 257 -26.06 25.15 29.52
C VAL A 257 -25.58 26.40 28.78
N ALA A 258 -26.51 27.30 28.42
CA ALA A 258 -26.16 28.58 27.81
C ALA A 258 -25.33 29.42 28.78
N THR A 259 -25.72 29.53 30.04
CA THR A 259 -24.97 30.29 31.05
C THR A 259 -23.58 29.71 31.29
N ALA A 260 -23.46 28.38 31.45
CA ALA A 260 -22.20 27.68 31.66
C ALA A 260 -21.24 27.79 30.46
N THR A 261 -21.77 27.87 29.25
CA THR A 261 -20.99 28.06 28.03
C THR A 261 -20.77 29.53 27.66
N ASN A 262 -21.19 30.47 28.51
CA ASN A 262 -21.21 31.91 28.24
C ASN A 262 -21.96 32.24 26.94
N ASN A 263 -23.21 31.80 26.88
CA ASN A 263 -24.10 31.85 25.72
C ASN A 263 -23.47 31.26 24.45
N PHE A 264 -22.81 30.10 24.59
CA PHE A 264 -22.07 29.44 23.51
C PHE A 264 -20.94 30.30 22.91
N HIS A 265 -20.23 31.05 23.76
CA HIS A 265 -19.08 31.84 23.35
C HIS A 265 -18.01 30.97 22.66
N VAL A 266 -17.36 31.52 21.63
CA VAL A 266 -16.37 30.77 20.81
C VAL A 266 -15.25 30.16 21.65
N ALA A 267 -14.81 30.85 22.70
CA ALA A 267 -13.80 30.38 23.64
C ALA A 267 -14.20 29.12 24.45
N ASN A 268 -15.50 28.80 24.51
CA ASN A 268 -16.06 27.65 25.24
C ASN A 268 -16.61 26.57 24.29
N MET A 269 -16.34 26.66 22.98
CA MET A 269 -16.74 25.64 22.01
C MET A 269 -15.82 24.43 22.07
N LEU A 270 -16.38 23.27 22.41
CA LEU A 270 -15.68 21.99 22.27
C LEU A 270 -16.00 21.39 20.89
N GLY A 271 -14.99 21.32 20.01
CA GLY A 271 -15.04 20.55 18.76
C GLY A 271 -15.63 21.28 17.53
N ARG A 272 -14.95 22.31 17.01
CA ARG A 272 -15.15 22.78 15.62
C ARG A 272 -14.07 22.19 14.70
N GLY A 273 -14.48 21.52 13.61
CA GLY A 273 -13.60 21.06 12.52
C GLY A 273 -13.02 19.65 12.65
N GLY A 274 -12.14 19.26 11.70
CA GLY A 274 -11.58 17.91 11.53
C GLY A 274 -10.62 17.41 12.63
N PHE A 275 -10.42 18.21 13.69
CA PHE A 275 -9.53 17.89 14.81
C PHE A 275 -10.25 17.26 16.02
N GLY A 276 -11.58 17.06 15.94
CA GLY A 276 -12.37 16.38 16.97
C GLY A 276 -11.83 14.98 17.36
N PRO A 277 -11.42 14.13 16.41
CA PRO A 277 -10.77 12.84 16.73
C PRO A 277 -9.45 13.01 17.50
N VAL A 278 -8.64 14.02 17.16
CA VAL A 278 -7.37 14.31 17.84
C VAL A 278 -7.62 14.77 19.28
N TYR A 279 -8.62 15.63 19.49
CA TYR A 279 -9.06 16.04 20.83
C TYR A 279 -9.56 14.86 21.67
N LYS A 280 -10.39 14.00 21.07
CA LYS A 280 -10.91 12.79 21.74
C LYS A 280 -9.77 11.83 22.12
N ALA A 281 -8.83 11.57 21.21
CA ALA A 281 -7.66 10.73 21.48
C ALA A 281 -6.80 11.33 22.59
N TRP A 282 -6.51 12.63 22.55
CA TRP A 282 -5.72 13.33 23.58
C TRP A 282 -6.39 13.29 24.96
N LYS A 283 -7.70 13.52 25.02
CA LYS A 283 -8.47 13.43 26.28
C LYS A 283 -8.44 12.01 26.86
N LEU A 284 -8.58 10.99 26.02
CA LEU A 284 -8.53 9.59 26.45
C LEU A 284 -7.11 9.16 26.85
N TRP A 285 -6.08 9.71 26.20
CA TRP A 285 -4.68 9.52 26.56
C TRP A 285 -4.39 10.02 27.98
N ASN A 286 -4.80 11.25 28.30
CA ASN A 286 -4.58 11.84 29.63
C ASN A 286 -5.39 11.16 30.74
N ASN A 287 -6.49 10.51 30.38
CA ASN A 287 -7.35 9.76 31.31
C ASN A 287 -6.95 8.27 31.43
N ASN A 288 -5.79 7.87 30.88
CA ASN A 288 -5.32 6.48 30.84
C ASN A 288 -6.32 5.47 30.24
N ASN A 289 -7.21 5.92 29.35
CA ASN A 289 -8.25 5.11 28.73
C ASN A 289 -8.18 5.16 27.19
N ILE A 290 -6.97 5.11 26.65
CA ILE A 290 -6.77 5.30 25.20
C ILE A 290 -7.38 4.19 24.35
N MET A 291 -7.48 2.97 24.87
CA MET A 291 -8.05 1.85 24.13
C MET A 291 -9.53 2.06 23.76
N ALA A 292 -10.27 2.88 24.50
CA ALA A 292 -11.63 3.29 24.15
C ALA A 292 -11.71 4.18 22.88
N PHE A 293 -10.56 4.58 22.32
CA PHE A 293 -10.48 5.29 21.05
C PHE A 293 -10.56 4.34 19.84
N VAL A 294 -10.17 3.08 19.99
CA VAL A 294 -10.13 2.09 18.91
C VAL A 294 -11.55 1.71 18.48
N ASP A 295 -11.79 1.63 17.17
CA ASP A 295 -13.07 1.19 16.64
C ASP A 295 -13.29 -0.32 16.97
N PRO A 296 -14.44 -0.70 17.56
CA PRO A 296 -14.71 -2.09 17.93
C PRO A 296 -14.63 -3.09 16.76
N THR A 297 -14.80 -2.64 15.52
CA THR A 297 -14.73 -3.49 14.31
C THR A 297 -13.32 -3.88 13.89
N ILE A 298 -12.31 -3.13 14.34
CA ILE A 298 -10.88 -3.40 14.09
C ILE A 298 -10.16 -3.85 15.37
N TRP A 299 -10.85 -3.88 16.49
CA TRP A 299 -10.28 -4.27 17.77
C TRP A 299 -9.97 -5.77 17.77
N ASP A 300 -8.68 -6.08 17.86
CA ASP A 300 -8.17 -7.44 18.00
C ASP A 300 -7.17 -7.47 19.17
N PRO A 301 -7.39 -8.31 20.21
CA PRO A 301 -6.45 -8.46 21.31
C PRO A 301 -5.01 -8.81 20.88
N CYS A 302 -4.85 -9.50 19.74
CA CYS A 302 -3.54 -9.90 19.22
C CYS A 302 -2.70 -8.70 18.71
N PHE A 303 -3.34 -7.58 18.36
CA PHE A 303 -2.68 -6.38 17.85
C PHE A 303 -2.74 -5.20 18.84
N GLN A 304 -3.02 -5.47 20.12
CA GLN A 304 -3.22 -4.42 21.13
C GLN A 304 -2.00 -3.50 21.24
N MET A 305 -0.79 -4.05 21.17
CA MET A 305 0.46 -3.30 21.31
C MET A 305 0.70 -2.41 20.09
N GLU A 306 0.42 -2.93 18.89
CA GLU A 306 0.52 -2.21 17.61
C GLU A 306 -0.52 -1.10 17.52
N MET A 307 -1.75 -1.34 17.98
CA MET A 307 -2.80 -0.33 18.04
C MET A 307 -2.43 0.81 19.01
N PHE A 308 -1.96 0.47 20.21
CA PHE A 308 -1.46 1.47 21.16
C PHE A 308 -0.31 2.29 20.57
N ARG A 309 0.65 1.59 19.94
CA ARG A 309 1.82 2.20 19.29
C ARG A 309 1.43 3.13 18.15
N CYS A 310 0.48 2.75 17.31
CA CYS A 310 -0.07 3.62 16.26
C CYS A 310 -0.69 4.90 16.83
N ILE A 311 -1.45 4.79 17.92
CA ILE A 311 -2.07 5.95 18.57
C ILE A 311 -1.01 6.86 19.21
N HIS A 312 -0.01 6.28 19.88
CA HIS A 312 1.12 6.99 20.47
C HIS A 312 1.87 7.80 19.41
N VAL A 313 2.27 7.16 18.31
CA VAL A 313 2.95 7.83 17.18
C VAL A 313 2.05 8.89 16.55
N GLY A 314 0.74 8.62 16.40
CA GLY A 314 -0.24 9.59 15.93
C GLY A 314 -0.27 10.86 16.78
N LEU A 315 -0.23 10.74 18.11
CA LEU A 315 -0.17 11.86 19.03
C LEU A 315 1.15 12.64 18.95
N LEU A 316 2.28 11.97 18.68
CA LEU A 316 3.57 12.64 18.44
C LEU A 316 3.57 13.49 17.17
N CYS A 317 2.85 13.07 16.13
CA CYS A 317 2.76 13.80 14.86
C CYS A 317 1.97 15.11 14.93
N VAL A 318 1.04 15.22 15.88
CA VAL A 318 0.10 16.34 15.98
C VAL A 318 0.45 17.35 17.09
N GLN A 319 1.65 17.25 17.67
CA GLN A 319 2.12 18.16 18.72
C GLN A 319 2.07 19.62 18.29
N GLU A 320 1.85 20.50 19.26
CA GLU A 320 1.69 21.94 19.03
C GLU A 320 2.90 22.55 18.31
N LEU A 321 4.09 22.34 18.86
CA LEU A 321 5.32 22.88 18.30
C LEU A 321 5.88 21.97 17.21
N ALA A 322 6.19 22.54 16.05
CA ALA A 322 6.75 21.80 14.93
C ALA A 322 8.08 21.09 15.28
N ARG A 323 8.88 21.65 16.20
CA ARG A 323 10.15 21.07 16.65
C ARG A 323 10.00 19.79 17.48
N ASP A 324 8.83 19.57 18.07
CA ASP A 324 8.56 18.37 18.87
C ASP A 324 7.93 17.23 18.03
N ARG A 325 7.61 17.50 16.76
CA ARG A 325 7.08 16.49 15.84
C ARG A 325 8.23 15.65 15.28
N PRO A 326 8.10 14.33 15.22
CA PRO A 326 9.11 13.47 14.63
C PRO A 326 9.21 13.68 13.11
N THR A 327 10.41 13.47 12.56
CA THR A 327 10.60 13.40 11.11
C THR A 327 9.96 12.13 10.55
N ILE A 328 9.67 12.12 9.25
CA ILE A 328 9.10 10.92 8.57
C ILE A 328 9.98 9.68 8.76
N SER A 329 11.32 9.83 8.74
CA SER A 329 12.23 8.72 9.01
C SER A 329 12.02 8.13 10.41
N ASN A 330 11.89 9.00 11.42
CA ASN A 330 11.69 8.57 12.80
C ASN A 330 10.30 7.94 12.97
N ILE A 331 9.26 8.46 12.30
CA ILE A 331 7.92 7.85 12.31
C ILE A 331 7.96 6.43 11.76
N ILE A 332 8.67 6.19 10.65
CA ILE A 332 8.79 4.85 10.04
C ILE A 332 9.51 3.89 11.01
N SER A 333 10.61 4.32 11.63
CA SER A 333 11.31 3.51 12.64
C SER A 333 10.49 3.30 13.91
N MET A 334 9.70 4.29 14.31
CA MET A 334 8.76 4.18 15.44
C MET A 334 7.61 3.22 15.14
N LEU A 335 7.13 3.10 13.90
CA LEU A 335 6.08 2.15 13.53
C LEU A 335 6.63 0.74 13.27
N SER A 336 7.86 0.63 12.75
CA SER A 336 8.53 -0.65 12.47
C SER A 336 9.11 -1.33 13.71
N SER A 337 8.95 -0.72 14.89
CA SER A 337 9.47 -1.20 16.17
C SER A 337 11.00 -1.16 16.33
N ASP A 338 11.69 -0.37 15.52
CA ASP A 338 13.15 -0.17 15.62
C ASP A 338 13.53 0.67 16.85
N ILE A 339 12.62 1.54 17.32
CA ILE A 339 12.78 2.36 18.52
C ILE A 339 11.87 1.79 19.61
N VAL A 340 12.45 1.24 20.67
CA VAL A 340 11.68 0.58 21.75
C VAL A 340 10.95 1.61 22.61
N ASP A 341 11.63 2.70 22.99
CA ASP A 341 11.08 3.72 23.88
C ASP A 341 10.68 4.98 23.12
N LEU A 342 9.37 5.24 23.11
CA LEU A 342 8.77 6.42 22.48
C LEU A 342 8.70 7.59 23.48
N PRO A 343 9.00 8.82 23.06
CA PRO A 343 8.84 9.98 23.94
C PRO A 343 7.37 10.19 24.30
N PHE A 344 7.10 10.77 25.48
CA PHE A 344 5.73 11.10 25.87
C PHE A 344 5.13 12.18 24.97
N PRO A 345 3.89 11.99 24.45
CA PRO A 345 3.23 13.00 23.66
C PRO A 345 2.93 14.25 24.46
N LYS A 346 3.21 15.42 23.87
CA LYS A 346 2.84 16.74 24.40
C LYS A 346 1.52 17.23 23.79
N GLN A 347 1.01 18.35 24.31
CA GLN A 347 -0.25 18.95 23.85
C GLN A 347 -0.28 19.10 22.32
N PRO A 348 -1.35 18.61 21.66
CA PRO A 348 -1.56 18.80 20.23
C PRO A 348 -1.86 20.26 19.87
N ALA A 349 -1.56 20.65 18.63
CA ALA A 349 -1.92 21.96 18.10
C ALA A 349 -3.45 22.11 18.00
N PHE A 350 -4.09 22.80 18.95
CA PHE A 350 -5.48 23.25 18.82
C PHE A 350 -5.47 24.74 18.48
N THR A 351 -6.15 25.13 17.40
CA THR A 351 -6.16 26.51 16.88
C THR A 351 -6.76 27.49 17.87
N GLU A 352 -5.91 28.14 18.65
CA GLU A 352 -6.00 29.56 18.98
C GLU A 352 -4.56 30.08 19.13
N ARG A 353 -4.13 31.00 18.25
CA ARG A 353 -2.77 31.56 18.27
C ARG A 353 -2.54 32.25 19.62
N GLN A 354 -1.68 31.71 20.47
CA GLN A 354 -0.95 32.55 21.42
C GLN A 354 0.08 33.36 20.63
N ILE A 355 -0.23 34.64 20.40
CA ILE A 355 0.76 35.63 19.98
C ILE A 355 1.69 35.81 21.18
N ALA A 356 2.79 35.06 21.21
CA ALA A 356 3.92 35.34 22.06
C ALA A 356 5.13 35.64 21.17
N SER A 357 5.41 36.93 21.08
CA SER A 357 6.60 37.54 20.51
C SER A 357 7.88 36.83 20.98
N ASN A 358 8.63 36.27 20.04
CA ASN A 358 10.10 36.29 20.01
C ASN A 358 10.61 35.59 18.73
N CYS A 359 10.60 36.32 17.61
CA CYS A 359 11.44 35.99 16.45
C CYS A 359 12.59 37.01 16.40
N LYS A 360 13.83 36.56 16.63
CA LYS A 360 15.01 37.20 16.04
C LYS A 360 15.31 36.49 14.71
N PRO A 361 15.63 37.22 13.63
CA PRO A 361 15.87 36.61 12.34
C PRO A 361 17.27 35.98 12.30
N THR A 362 17.41 34.83 11.66
CA THR A 362 18.71 34.32 11.20
C THR A 362 18.58 33.87 9.75
N GLN A 363 19.61 34.19 8.98
CA GLN A 363 19.61 34.44 7.55
C GLN A 363 19.33 33.20 6.68
N GLN A 364 18.66 33.43 5.54
CA GLN A 364 18.44 32.48 4.46
C GLN A 364 19.74 32.10 3.75
N GLY A 365 20.08 30.82 3.77
CA GLY A 365 20.98 30.19 2.78
C GLY A 365 20.15 29.56 1.67
N GLN A 366 20.34 30.04 0.43
CA GLN A 366 19.81 29.41 -0.78
C GLN A 366 20.50 28.05 -1.02
N ILE A 367 19.73 26.97 -1.11
CA ILE A 367 20.22 25.70 -1.67
C ILE A 367 19.67 25.59 -3.10
N ARG A 368 20.57 25.69 -4.08
CA ARG A 368 20.32 25.33 -5.48
C ARG A 368 20.34 23.80 -5.60
N LEU A 369 19.29 23.20 -6.18
CA LEU A 369 19.30 21.81 -6.62
C LEU A 369 19.85 21.74 -8.06
N PRO A 370 20.80 20.84 -8.39
CA PRO A 370 21.23 20.65 -9.76
C PRO A 370 20.24 19.77 -10.54
N SER A 371 19.78 20.30 -11.67
CA SER A 371 19.13 19.55 -12.74
C SER A 371 20.16 18.65 -13.42
N CYS A 372 19.89 17.35 -13.53
CA CYS A 372 20.63 16.45 -14.40
C CYS A 372 19.79 16.18 -15.65
N ASN A 373 20.19 16.76 -16.79
CA ASN A 373 19.72 16.37 -18.11
C ASN A 373 20.59 15.23 -18.64
N VAL A 374 19.95 14.16 -19.13
CA VAL A 374 20.63 13.05 -19.82
C VAL A 374 20.35 13.18 -21.31
N THR A 375 21.40 13.15 -22.14
CA THR A 375 21.28 13.12 -23.61
C THR A 375 21.78 11.78 -24.12
N LEU A 376 20.94 11.05 -24.85
CA LEU A 376 21.27 9.77 -25.46
C LEU A 376 21.63 10.01 -26.94
N THR A 377 22.86 9.71 -27.34
CA THR A 377 23.27 9.73 -28.76
C THR A 377 23.50 8.30 -29.23
N THR A 378 22.76 7.89 -30.26
CA THR A 378 22.90 6.60 -30.95
C THR A 378 23.93 6.72 -32.08
N VAL A 379 24.95 5.86 -32.07
CA VAL A 379 25.93 5.74 -33.16
C VAL A 379 25.76 4.38 -33.83
N TYR A 380 25.56 4.37 -35.14
CA TYR A 380 25.58 3.17 -35.98
C TYR A 380 26.99 2.93 -36.49
N GLY A 381 27.55 1.75 -36.21
CA GLY A 381 28.79 1.26 -36.82
C GLY A 381 28.50 0.18 -37.86
N ARG A 382 29.19 0.25 -39.00
CA ARG A 382 29.11 -0.68 -40.14
C ARG A 382 29.52 -2.11 -39.79
#